data_AF-A0A3C0IPX4-F1
#
_entry.id   AF-A0A3C0IPX4-F1
#
_cell.length_a   1.000
_cell.length_b   1.000
_cell.length_c   1.000
_cell.angle_alpha   90.00
_cell.angle_beta   90.00
_cell.angle_gamma   90.00
#
_symmetry.space_group_name_H-M   'P 1'
#
loop_
_entity.id
_entity.type
_entity.pdbx_description
1 polymer ?
#
loop_
_entity_poly.entity_id
_entity_poly.type
_entity_poly.pdbx_seq_one_letter_code
_entity_poly.pdbx_strand_id
1 'polypeptide(L)'
;VVDFLMHYGDVFLGKTTVLAKDTPAFIANRIGVFGIMAIFNSMEKMGLTIDEVDALTGPLIGRPKSATFRTADVVGIDTLVKVAKGVADNCPNDEARNIFTIPSWLETLVNNNWLGDKSGQGFFKKVKTPEGKKDIQTLNLSTLSYEPRKKPKFATVETAKPIDNLHKRLKALVSGTDKAAEFLRHFHYALFSYISFRIPEISDELYRVDDAMMAGFGWEIGAFESWDTLGVANTVDAMKKAGYQVAPWVETMLAAGHTSFYKVQQGKKLYYQQHAMNESEAGNYKALPGGDA
;
A
#
# COMPACT_ATOMS: atom_id res chain seq x y z
N VAL A 1 -11.69 26.48 11.42
CA VAL A 1 -12.44 25.20 11.59
C VAL A 1 -11.52 23.99 11.43
N VAL A 2 -10.77 23.86 10.33
CA VAL A 2 -9.82 22.75 10.13
C VAL A 2 -8.81 22.62 11.28
N ASP A 3 -8.14 23.71 11.65
CA ASP A 3 -7.16 23.69 12.76
C ASP A 3 -7.77 23.23 14.08
N PHE A 4 -9.02 23.63 14.35
CA PHE A 4 -9.74 23.17 15.54
C PHE A 4 -9.97 21.66 15.51
N LEU A 5 -10.42 21.10 14.37
CA LEU A 5 -10.66 19.66 14.25
C LEU A 5 -9.36 18.84 14.33
N MET A 6 -8.28 19.34 13.70
CA MET A 6 -6.94 18.73 13.78
C MET A 6 -6.44 18.68 15.23
N HIS A 7 -6.53 19.82 15.93
CA HIS A 7 -6.12 19.93 17.33
C HIS A 7 -7.01 19.10 18.27
N TYR A 8 -8.32 19.10 18.06
CA TYR A 8 -9.25 18.34 18.89
C TYR A 8 -9.04 16.83 18.77
N GLY A 9 -8.88 16.33 17.53
CA GLY A 9 -8.62 14.92 17.29
C GLY A 9 -7.30 14.44 17.89
N ASP A 10 -6.25 15.25 17.80
CA ASP A 10 -4.94 14.94 18.37
C ASP A 10 -4.97 14.99 19.91
N VAL A 11 -5.26 16.16 20.48
CA VAL A 11 -5.09 16.40 21.92
C VAL A 11 -6.18 15.78 22.77
N PHE A 12 -7.44 15.81 22.32
CA PHE A 12 -8.58 15.38 23.15
C PHE A 12 -9.05 13.96 22.84
N LEU A 13 -8.88 13.47 21.61
CA LEU A 13 -9.27 12.11 21.23
C LEU A 13 -8.08 11.13 21.14
N GLY A 14 -6.84 11.63 21.24
CA GLY A 14 -5.63 10.81 21.14
C GLY A 14 -5.50 10.10 19.78
N LYS A 15 -5.92 10.77 18.70
CA LYS A 15 -5.89 10.23 17.33
C LYS A 15 -4.85 10.96 16.50
N THR A 16 -4.11 10.22 15.69
CA THR A 16 -3.30 10.81 14.61
C THR A 16 -4.25 11.42 13.58
N THR A 17 -4.29 12.76 13.52
CA THR A 17 -5.09 13.49 12.54
C THR A 17 -4.28 13.73 11.27
N VAL A 18 -4.89 13.49 10.11
CA VAL A 18 -4.22 13.67 8.81
C VAL A 18 -5.04 14.62 7.96
N LEU A 19 -4.42 15.75 7.60
CA LEU A 19 -5.05 16.75 6.74
C LEU A 19 -4.96 16.34 5.27
N ALA A 20 -6.11 16.10 4.65
CA ALA A 20 -6.24 15.72 3.25
C ALA A 20 -6.88 16.83 2.41
N LYS A 21 -6.54 16.87 1.13
CA LYS A 21 -7.27 17.69 0.14
C LYS A 21 -8.59 17.01 -0.21
N ASP A 22 -9.59 17.82 -0.56
CA ASP A 22 -10.90 17.32 -1.01
C ASP A 22 -10.79 16.77 -2.44
N THR A 23 -10.33 15.53 -2.54
CA THR A 23 -10.10 14.80 -3.79
C THR A 23 -10.75 13.41 -3.70
N PRO A 24 -11.09 12.78 -4.85
CA PRO A 24 -11.76 11.49 -4.83
C PRO A 24 -10.98 10.43 -4.03
N ALA A 25 -11.62 9.91 -2.98
CA ALA A 25 -11.09 8.94 -2.02
C ALA A 25 -9.98 9.45 -1.06
N PHE A 26 -9.78 10.77 -0.96
CA PHE A 26 -8.83 11.42 -0.04
C PHE A 26 -7.42 10.80 -0.12
N ILE A 27 -6.79 10.50 1.03
CA ILE A 27 -5.45 9.90 1.08
C ILE A 27 -5.52 8.38 1.28
N ALA A 28 -5.98 7.93 2.45
CA ALA A 28 -5.89 6.51 2.84
C ALA A 28 -6.61 5.58 1.83
N ASN A 29 -7.86 5.88 1.50
CA ASN A 29 -8.62 5.04 0.55
C ASN A 29 -8.03 5.11 -0.86
N ARG A 30 -7.55 6.28 -1.28
CA ARG A 30 -6.91 6.47 -2.59
C ARG A 30 -5.66 5.61 -2.77
N ILE A 31 -4.78 5.59 -1.78
CA ILE A 31 -3.53 4.81 -1.82
C ILE A 31 -3.78 3.33 -1.51
N GLY A 32 -4.62 3.03 -0.52
CA GLY A 32 -4.90 1.65 -0.10
C GLY A 32 -5.64 0.85 -1.16
N VAL A 33 -6.68 1.41 -1.79
CA VAL A 33 -7.41 0.73 -2.87
C VAL A 33 -6.56 0.60 -4.12
N PHE A 34 -5.77 1.63 -4.48
CA PHE A 34 -4.76 1.49 -5.52
C PHE A 34 -3.82 0.32 -5.24
N GLY A 35 -3.27 0.23 -4.03
CA GLY A 35 -2.35 -0.84 -3.64
C GLY A 35 -2.96 -2.23 -3.78
N ILE A 36 -4.22 -2.41 -3.38
CA ILE A 36 -4.95 -3.68 -3.54
C ILE A 36 -5.16 -4.01 -5.03
N MET A 37 -5.59 -3.04 -5.84
CA MET A 37 -5.81 -3.25 -7.26
C MET A 37 -4.50 -3.52 -8.03
N ALA A 38 -3.40 -2.86 -7.65
CA ALA A 38 -2.06 -3.13 -8.20
C ALA A 38 -1.57 -4.53 -7.86
N ILE A 39 -1.88 -5.02 -6.64
CA ILE A 39 -1.60 -6.40 -6.23
C ILE A 39 -2.40 -7.39 -7.08
N PHE A 40 -3.70 -7.15 -7.30
CA PHE A 40 -4.54 -8.01 -8.14
C PHE A 40 -3.99 -8.14 -9.56
N ASN A 41 -3.62 -7.01 -10.18
CA ASN A 41 -3.00 -7.00 -11.50
C ASN A 41 -1.67 -7.78 -11.54
N SER A 42 -0.82 -7.62 -10.52
CA SER A 42 0.48 -8.29 -10.45
C SER A 42 0.34 -9.79 -10.18
N MET A 43 -0.58 -10.16 -9.30
CA MET A 43 -0.94 -11.53 -8.98
C MET A 43 -1.37 -12.30 -10.23
N GLU A 44 -2.25 -11.72 -11.04
CA GLU A 44 -2.74 -12.35 -12.26
C GLU A 44 -1.61 -12.56 -13.29
N LYS A 45 -0.80 -11.51 -13.53
CA LYS A 45 0.36 -11.59 -14.44
C LYS A 45 1.38 -12.64 -14.01
N MET A 46 1.58 -12.80 -12.71
CA MET A 46 2.55 -13.75 -12.16
C MET A 46 1.94 -15.13 -11.89
N GLY A 47 0.61 -15.31 -12.03
CA GLY A 47 -0.07 -16.55 -11.64
C GLY A 47 0.16 -16.91 -10.17
N LEU A 48 0.00 -15.93 -9.26
CA LEU A 48 0.04 -16.15 -7.81
C LEU A 48 -1.36 -16.49 -7.30
N THR A 49 -1.42 -17.31 -6.25
CA THR A 49 -2.64 -17.67 -5.53
C THR A 49 -2.94 -16.69 -4.40
N ILE A 50 -4.18 -16.67 -3.90
CA ILE A 50 -4.60 -15.80 -2.80
C ILE A 50 -3.72 -16.04 -1.55
N ASP A 51 -3.47 -17.30 -1.21
CA ASP A 51 -2.64 -17.67 -0.06
C ASP A 51 -1.18 -17.20 -0.23
N GLU A 52 -0.63 -17.26 -1.46
CA GLU A 52 0.71 -16.73 -1.75
C GLU A 52 0.77 -15.21 -1.58
N VAL A 53 -0.21 -14.47 -2.11
CA VAL A 53 -0.25 -13.01 -1.99
C VAL A 53 -0.39 -12.60 -0.52
N ASP A 54 -1.34 -13.17 0.23
CA ASP A 54 -1.56 -12.79 1.63
C ASP A 54 -0.36 -13.15 2.54
N ALA A 55 0.42 -14.18 2.18
CA ALA A 55 1.68 -14.49 2.86
C ALA A 55 2.78 -13.44 2.60
N LEU A 56 2.73 -12.75 1.46
CA LEU A 56 3.72 -11.75 1.04
C LEU A 56 3.33 -10.32 1.45
N THR A 57 2.04 -10.02 1.57
CA THR A 57 1.53 -8.65 1.77
C THR A 57 1.03 -8.35 3.19
N GLY A 58 1.24 -9.27 4.14
CA GLY A 58 0.89 -9.12 5.54
C GLY A 58 2.07 -8.65 6.43
N PRO A 59 2.20 -9.20 7.65
CA PRO A 59 3.24 -8.79 8.63
C PRO A 59 4.68 -8.92 8.13
N LEU A 60 4.91 -9.75 7.11
CA LEU A 60 6.21 -9.91 6.46
C LEU A 60 6.80 -8.55 6.03
N ILE A 61 5.95 -7.66 5.54
CA ILE A 61 6.31 -6.31 5.08
C ILE A 61 5.76 -5.20 5.99
N GLY A 62 5.44 -5.52 7.25
CA GLY A 62 4.96 -4.53 8.22
C GLY A 62 3.52 -4.10 8.00
N ARG A 63 2.65 -5.03 7.59
CA ARG A 63 1.20 -4.79 7.41
C ARG A 63 0.36 -5.63 8.37
N PRO A 64 -0.92 -5.27 8.58
CA PRO A 64 -1.79 -6.07 9.45
C PRO A 64 -1.87 -7.54 9.04
N LYS A 65 -2.20 -8.40 10.01
CA LYS A 65 -2.37 -9.86 9.80
C LYS A 65 -3.46 -10.21 8.78
N SER A 66 -4.35 -9.28 8.47
CA SER A 66 -5.36 -9.41 7.43
C SER A 66 -4.81 -9.23 6.01
N ALA A 67 -3.54 -8.86 5.84
CA ALA A 67 -2.87 -8.78 4.53
C ALA A 67 -3.74 -8.08 3.46
N THR A 68 -3.84 -8.63 2.24
CA THR A 68 -4.58 -8.00 1.14
C THR A 68 -6.00 -8.53 1.03
N PHE A 69 -6.15 -9.82 0.75
CA PHE A 69 -7.44 -10.45 0.49
C PHE A 69 -8.27 -10.55 1.75
N ARG A 70 -7.65 -10.89 2.89
CA ARG A 70 -8.39 -10.93 4.15
C ARG A 70 -8.87 -9.54 4.60
N THR A 71 -8.12 -8.47 4.28
CA THR A 71 -8.58 -7.09 4.49
C THR A 71 -9.78 -6.77 3.60
N ALA A 72 -9.76 -7.15 2.33
CA ALA A 72 -10.90 -6.98 1.43
C ALA A 72 -12.16 -7.70 1.93
N ASP A 73 -12.02 -8.92 2.47
CA ASP A 73 -13.13 -9.65 3.07
C ASP A 73 -13.69 -8.98 4.34
N VAL A 74 -12.83 -8.35 5.16
CA VAL A 74 -13.25 -7.66 6.40
C VAL A 74 -13.97 -6.35 6.07
N VAL A 75 -13.45 -5.57 5.12
CA VAL A 75 -14.02 -4.28 4.71
C VAL A 75 -15.29 -4.47 3.88
N GLY A 76 -15.32 -5.51 3.04
CA GLY A 76 -16.36 -5.74 2.05
C GLY A 76 -15.83 -5.58 0.63
N ILE A 77 -15.96 -6.63 -0.16
CA ILE A 77 -15.48 -6.65 -1.55
C ILE A 77 -16.24 -5.66 -2.44
N ASP A 78 -17.53 -5.48 -2.21
CA ASP A 78 -18.35 -4.45 -2.86
C ASP A 78 -17.89 -3.03 -2.52
N THR A 79 -17.50 -2.79 -1.26
CA THR A 79 -16.94 -1.49 -0.84
C THR A 79 -15.63 -1.20 -1.59
N LEU A 80 -14.74 -2.19 -1.66
CA LEU A 80 -13.49 -2.08 -2.44
C LEU A 80 -13.79 -1.71 -3.90
N VAL A 81 -14.69 -2.45 -4.55
CA VAL A 81 -15.09 -2.23 -5.95
C VAL A 81 -15.71 -0.84 -6.13
N LYS A 82 -16.56 -0.40 -5.19
CA LYS A 82 -17.19 0.93 -5.24
C LYS A 82 -16.15 2.05 -5.19
N VAL A 83 -15.15 1.94 -4.32
CA VAL A 83 -14.08 2.95 -4.24
C VAL A 83 -13.21 2.91 -5.51
N ALA A 84 -12.83 1.74 -5.99
CA ALA A 84 -12.02 1.60 -7.21
C ALA A 84 -12.72 2.22 -8.44
N LYS A 85 -14.01 1.89 -8.66
CA LYS A 85 -14.81 2.49 -9.72
C LYS A 85 -14.95 4.01 -9.52
N GLY A 86 -15.26 4.45 -8.30
CA GLY A 86 -15.38 5.88 -7.99
C GLY A 86 -14.09 6.67 -8.29
N VAL A 87 -12.92 6.10 -8.01
CA VAL A 87 -11.63 6.70 -8.39
C VAL A 87 -11.48 6.75 -9.92
N ALA A 88 -11.73 5.64 -10.62
CA ALA A 88 -11.61 5.57 -12.08
C ALA A 88 -12.54 6.56 -12.80
N ASP A 89 -13.74 6.77 -12.27
CA ASP A 89 -14.76 7.65 -12.87
C ASP A 89 -14.48 9.13 -12.59
N ASN A 90 -13.99 9.45 -11.39
CA ASN A 90 -13.81 10.84 -10.96
C ASN A 90 -12.38 11.38 -11.17
N CYS A 91 -11.44 10.55 -11.60
CA CYS A 91 -10.07 10.96 -11.92
C CYS A 91 -9.66 10.51 -13.34
N PRO A 92 -10.25 11.12 -14.39
CA PRO A 92 -10.00 10.72 -15.78
C PRO A 92 -8.54 10.92 -16.23
N ASN A 93 -7.83 11.84 -15.59
CA ASN A 93 -6.44 12.19 -15.92
C ASN A 93 -5.40 11.46 -15.06
N ASP A 94 -5.83 10.52 -14.21
CA ASP A 94 -4.92 9.70 -13.42
C ASP A 94 -4.11 8.77 -14.36
N GLU A 95 -2.78 8.88 -14.33
CA GLU A 95 -1.88 8.06 -15.15
C GLU A 95 -2.03 6.55 -14.87
N ALA A 96 -2.47 6.21 -13.66
CA ALA A 96 -2.68 4.83 -13.23
C ALA A 96 -4.15 4.40 -13.31
N ARG A 97 -5.03 5.17 -13.97
CA ARG A 97 -6.49 4.91 -14.07
C ARG A 97 -6.82 3.46 -14.44
N ASN A 98 -6.05 2.87 -15.36
CA ASN A 98 -6.28 1.50 -15.83
C ASN A 98 -6.14 0.44 -14.74
N ILE A 99 -5.35 0.69 -13.69
CA ILE A 99 -5.20 -0.22 -12.54
C ILE A 99 -6.52 -0.43 -11.80
N PHE A 100 -7.42 0.57 -11.83
CA PHE A 100 -8.73 0.49 -11.19
C PHE A 100 -9.77 -0.31 -11.98
N THR A 101 -9.41 -0.88 -13.13
CA THR A 101 -10.28 -1.81 -13.87
C THR A 101 -10.56 -3.04 -13.02
N ILE A 102 -11.84 -3.36 -12.84
CA ILE A 102 -12.27 -4.48 -12.00
C ILE A 102 -12.08 -5.79 -12.78
N PRO A 103 -11.29 -6.75 -12.29
CA PRO A 103 -11.15 -8.05 -12.94
C PRO A 103 -12.46 -8.83 -12.96
N SER A 104 -12.68 -9.66 -13.98
CA SER A 104 -13.92 -10.43 -14.15
C SER A 104 -14.24 -11.36 -12.97
N TRP A 105 -13.22 -11.96 -12.36
CA TRP A 105 -13.40 -12.77 -11.15
C TRP A 105 -13.90 -11.93 -9.96
N LEU A 106 -13.44 -10.67 -9.83
CA LEU A 106 -13.86 -9.78 -8.76
C LEU A 106 -15.31 -9.32 -8.96
N GLU A 107 -15.70 -9.04 -10.22
CA GLU A 107 -17.11 -8.78 -10.57
C GLU A 107 -18.00 -9.97 -10.25
N THR A 108 -17.53 -11.19 -10.54
CA THR A 108 -18.28 -12.41 -10.24
C THR A 108 -18.53 -12.57 -8.74
N LEU A 109 -17.56 -12.23 -7.89
CA LEU A 109 -17.72 -12.27 -6.42
C LEU A 109 -18.82 -11.30 -5.96
N VAL A 110 -18.83 -10.08 -6.50
CA VAL A 110 -19.87 -9.09 -6.18
C VAL A 110 -21.24 -9.56 -6.66
N ASN A 111 -21.35 -10.03 -7.90
CA ASN A 111 -22.60 -10.50 -8.49
C ASN A 111 -23.20 -11.70 -7.74
N ASN A 112 -22.35 -12.59 -7.21
CA ASN A 112 -22.78 -13.74 -6.42
C ASN A 112 -23.01 -13.41 -4.93
N ASN A 113 -22.89 -12.14 -4.52
CA ASN A 113 -22.98 -11.70 -3.13
C ASN A 113 -21.93 -12.37 -2.20
N TRP A 114 -20.73 -12.63 -2.73
CA TRP A 114 -19.57 -13.13 -1.98
C TRP A 114 -18.73 -11.93 -1.53
N LEU A 115 -19.27 -11.18 -0.58
CA LEU A 115 -18.78 -9.88 -0.16
C LEU A 115 -17.81 -9.92 1.03
N GLY A 116 -17.36 -11.11 1.45
CA GLY A 116 -16.46 -11.30 2.57
C GLY A 116 -17.16 -11.69 3.87
N ASP A 117 -16.66 -11.20 5.00
CA ASP A 117 -17.14 -11.58 6.33
C ASP A 117 -18.63 -11.27 6.53
N LYS A 118 -19.12 -10.16 5.96
CA LYS A 118 -20.52 -9.73 6.09
C LYS A 118 -21.53 -10.64 5.38
N SER A 119 -21.10 -11.38 4.36
CA SER A 119 -21.92 -12.38 3.64
C SER A 119 -21.52 -13.81 3.98
N GLY A 120 -20.60 -14.01 4.94
CA GLY A 120 -20.09 -15.31 5.36
C GLY A 120 -19.11 -15.99 4.39
N GLN A 121 -18.86 -15.40 3.22
CA GLN A 121 -17.89 -15.87 2.23
C GLN A 121 -17.45 -14.75 1.28
N GLY A 122 -16.19 -14.81 0.85
CA GLY A 122 -15.56 -13.91 -0.12
C GLY A 122 -14.34 -14.57 -0.74
N PHE A 123 -13.15 -14.01 -0.53
CA PHE A 123 -11.90 -14.70 -0.85
C PHE A 123 -11.64 -15.90 0.07
N PHE A 124 -12.15 -15.81 1.30
CA PHE A 124 -12.11 -16.89 2.27
C PHE A 124 -13.54 -17.30 2.66
N LYS A 125 -13.69 -18.57 3.04
CA LYS A 125 -14.95 -19.12 3.55
C LYS A 125 -14.69 -19.97 4.78
N LYS A 126 -15.48 -19.74 5.83
CA LYS A 126 -15.46 -20.58 7.03
C LYS A 126 -16.41 -21.77 6.82
N VAL A 127 -15.87 -22.98 6.88
CA VAL A 127 -16.64 -24.24 6.79
C VAL A 127 -16.53 -25.01 8.11
N LYS A 128 -17.47 -25.93 8.36
CA LYS A 128 -17.37 -26.89 9.46
C LYS A 128 -16.92 -28.23 8.90
N THR A 129 -15.86 -28.80 9.47
CA THR A 129 -15.43 -30.17 9.12
C THR A 129 -16.44 -31.19 9.65
N PRO A 130 -16.41 -32.45 9.17
CA PRO A 130 -17.25 -33.52 9.71
C PRO A 130 -17.11 -33.70 11.24
N GLU A 131 -15.95 -33.36 11.80
CA GLU A 131 -15.65 -33.39 13.23
C GLU A 131 -16.09 -32.11 13.98
N GLY A 132 -16.85 -31.23 13.32
CA GLY A 132 -17.39 -29.99 13.88
C GLY A 132 -16.38 -28.86 14.07
N LYS A 133 -15.13 -29.02 13.61
CA LYS A 133 -14.10 -27.97 13.71
C LYS A 133 -14.33 -26.91 12.64
N LYS A 134 -14.03 -25.64 12.97
CA LYS A 134 -14.02 -24.56 11.98
C LYS A 134 -12.77 -24.68 11.14
N ASP A 135 -12.95 -24.75 9.83
CA ASP A 135 -11.88 -24.70 8.84
C ASP A 135 -12.06 -23.46 7.95
N ILE A 136 -10.96 -22.87 7.50
CA ILE A 136 -10.99 -21.73 6.59
C ILE A 136 -10.49 -22.22 5.25
N GLN A 137 -11.32 -22.08 4.22
CA GLN A 137 -10.96 -22.37 2.84
C GLN A 137 -10.70 -21.09 2.07
N THR A 138 -9.87 -21.20 1.04
CA THR A 138 -9.47 -20.11 0.13
C THR A 138 -10.11 -20.33 -1.22
N LEU A 139 -10.59 -19.27 -1.86
CA LEU A 139 -11.15 -19.32 -3.20
C LEU A 139 -10.04 -19.54 -4.26
N ASN A 140 -10.24 -20.51 -5.14
CA ASN A 140 -9.46 -20.62 -6.37
C ASN A 140 -10.09 -19.72 -7.44
N LEU A 141 -9.37 -18.69 -7.88
CA LEU A 141 -9.90 -17.68 -8.82
C LEU A 141 -10.18 -18.24 -10.22
N SER A 142 -9.57 -19.36 -10.61
CA SER A 142 -9.78 -19.98 -11.92
C SER A 142 -10.98 -20.90 -11.96
N THR A 143 -11.25 -21.64 -10.88
CA THR A 143 -12.37 -22.60 -10.79
C THR A 143 -13.57 -22.04 -10.05
N LEU A 144 -13.40 -20.94 -9.33
CA LEU A 144 -14.37 -20.35 -8.40
C LEU A 144 -14.87 -21.33 -7.33
N SER A 145 -14.04 -22.32 -6.97
CA SER A 145 -14.31 -23.27 -5.89
C SER A 145 -13.43 -22.96 -4.68
N TYR A 146 -13.96 -23.22 -3.48
CA TYR A 146 -13.19 -23.12 -2.25
C TYR A 146 -12.34 -24.39 -2.04
N GLU A 147 -11.06 -24.20 -1.73
CA GLU A 147 -10.08 -25.24 -1.47
C GLU A 147 -9.45 -25.06 -0.07
N PRO A 148 -8.89 -26.12 0.54
CA PRO A 148 -8.10 -25.98 1.76
C PRO A 148 -6.96 -24.98 1.58
N ARG A 149 -6.72 -24.14 2.61
CA ARG A 149 -5.63 -23.15 2.61
C ARG A 149 -4.29 -23.82 2.31
N LYS A 150 -3.50 -23.19 1.44
CA LYS A 150 -2.12 -23.61 1.17
C LYS A 150 -1.18 -22.75 2.01
N LYS A 151 -0.12 -23.36 2.55
CA LYS A 151 0.96 -22.62 3.20
C LYS A 151 2.10 -22.44 2.20
N PRO A 152 2.19 -21.28 1.53
CA PRO A 152 3.20 -21.06 0.51
C PRO A 152 4.60 -21.09 1.13
N LYS A 153 5.58 -21.52 0.33
CA LYS A 153 6.99 -21.55 0.70
C LYS A 153 7.80 -20.86 -0.38
N PHE A 154 8.53 -19.84 0.02
CA PHE A 154 9.44 -19.10 -0.84
C PHE A 154 10.80 -19.03 -0.14
N ALA A 155 11.88 -19.26 -0.88
CA ALA A 155 13.22 -19.26 -0.31
C ALA A 155 13.54 -17.89 0.29
N THR A 156 13.17 -16.81 -0.41
CA THR A 156 13.32 -15.42 0.05
C THR A 156 12.57 -15.15 1.36
N VAL A 157 11.37 -15.72 1.52
CA VAL A 157 10.57 -15.51 2.74
C VAL A 157 11.20 -16.25 3.91
N GLU A 158 11.65 -17.49 3.73
CA GLU A 158 12.28 -18.27 4.80
C GLU A 158 13.59 -17.64 5.28
N THR A 159 14.38 -17.02 4.38
CA THR A 159 15.62 -16.33 4.75
C THR A 159 15.39 -14.98 5.42
N ALA A 160 14.34 -14.24 5.01
CA ALA A 160 14.06 -12.91 5.55
C ALA A 160 13.24 -12.93 6.85
N LYS A 161 12.44 -13.98 7.09
CA LYS A 161 11.55 -14.08 8.25
C LYS A 161 12.23 -13.97 9.62
N PRO A 162 13.46 -14.50 9.85
CA PRO A 162 14.17 -14.34 11.13
C PRO A 162 14.68 -12.92 11.39
N ILE A 163 14.57 -11.99 10.43
CA ILE A 163 15.04 -10.62 10.59
C ILE A 163 13.96 -9.80 11.30
N ASP A 164 14.16 -9.49 12.58
CA ASP A 164 13.18 -8.73 13.38
C ASP A 164 13.01 -7.29 12.90
N ASN A 165 14.12 -6.62 12.56
CA ASN A 165 14.11 -5.25 12.09
C ASN A 165 13.45 -5.17 10.69
N LEU A 166 12.28 -4.55 10.62
CA LEU A 166 11.48 -4.44 9.40
C LEU A 166 12.27 -3.83 8.23
N HIS A 167 13.07 -2.79 8.47
CA HIS A 167 13.83 -2.12 7.42
C HIS A 167 14.87 -3.06 6.78
N LYS A 168 15.60 -3.81 7.61
CA LYS A 168 16.54 -4.84 7.13
C LYS A 168 15.80 -5.99 6.44
N ARG A 169 14.64 -6.40 6.97
CA ARG A 169 13.81 -7.46 6.41
C ARG A 169 13.31 -7.10 5.01
N LEU A 170 12.81 -5.88 4.81
CA LEU A 170 12.36 -5.40 3.50
C LEU A 170 13.48 -5.43 2.46
N LYS A 171 14.68 -4.95 2.82
CA LYS A 171 15.86 -5.04 1.94
C LYS A 171 16.19 -6.47 1.56
N ALA A 172 16.17 -7.40 2.53
CA ALA A 172 16.42 -8.81 2.27
C ALA A 172 15.37 -9.43 1.35
N LEU A 173 14.09 -9.11 1.55
CA LEU A 173 12.98 -9.60 0.74
C LEU A 173 13.10 -9.19 -0.73
N VAL A 174 13.40 -7.91 -1.02
CA VAL A 174 13.49 -7.45 -2.41
C VAL A 174 14.79 -7.86 -3.11
N SER A 175 15.80 -8.30 -2.35
CA SER A 175 17.09 -8.78 -2.87
C SER A 175 17.06 -10.23 -3.33
N GLY A 176 16.01 -10.98 -3.02
CA GLY A 176 15.85 -12.36 -3.47
C GLY A 176 15.67 -12.46 -5.00
N THR A 177 15.87 -13.66 -5.52
CA THR A 177 15.76 -13.96 -6.96
C THR A 177 14.54 -14.80 -7.32
N ASP A 178 13.77 -15.24 -6.32
CA ASP A 178 12.56 -16.02 -6.55
C ASP A 178 11.33 -15.14 -6.84
N LYS A 179 10.22 -15.81 -7.18
CA LYS A 179 8.94 -15.20 -7.53
C LYS A 179 8.40 -14.27 -6.43
N ALA A 180 8.66 -14.57 -5.17
CA ALA A 180 8.23 -13.72 -4.05
C ALA A 180 8.97 -12.38 -4.05
N ALA A 181 10.29 -12.42 -4.22
CA ALA A 181 11.10 -11.20 -4.32
C ALA A 181 10.69 -10.34 -5.52
N GLU A 182 10.43 -10.98 -6.66
CA GLU A 182 9.95 -10.32 -7.88
C GLU A 182 8.59 -9.64 -7.65
N PHE A 183 7.62 -10.35 -7.07
CA PHE A 183 6.31 -9.80 -6.73
C PHE A 183 6.44 -8.60 -5.79
N LEU A 184 7.27 -8.72 -4.74
CA LEU A 184 7.49 -7.64 -3.78
C LEU A 184 8.16 -6.42 -4.42
N ARG A 185 9.09 -6.60 -5.37
CA ARG A 185 9.66 -5.48 -6.14
C ARG A 185 8.59 -4.78 -6.96
N HIS A 186 7.84 -5.50 -7.78
CA HIS A 186 6.78 -4.93 -8.62
C HIS A 186 5.67 -4.27 -7.80
N PHE A 187 5.32 -4.86 -6.65
CA PHE A 187 4.39 -4.27 -5.70
C PHE A 187 4.88 -2.88 -5.23
N HIS A 188 6.12 -2.79 -4.76
CA HIS A 188 6.68 -1.51 -4.30
C HIS A 188 6.88 -0.53 -5.45
N TYR A 189 7.30 -0.96 -6.64
CA TYR A 189 7.43 -0.08 -7.81
C TYR A 189 6.10 0.56 -8.19
N ALA A 190 5.01 -0.22 -8.20
CA ALA A 190 3.67 0.31 -8.46
C ALA A 190 3.26 1.32 -7.39
N LEU A 191 3.47 1.00 -6.11
CA LEU A 191 3.16 1.89 -4.99
C LEU A 191 3.94 3.21 -5.09
N PHE A 192 5.27 3.14 -5.28
CA PHE A 192 6.16 4.30 -5.32
C PHE A 192 5.91 5.19 -6.52
N SER A 193 5.69 4.59 -7.70
CA SER A 193 5.23 5.30 -8.90
C SER A 193 4.00 6.12 -8.55
N TYR A 194 2.96 5.48 -8.00
CA TYR A 194 1.68 6.13 -7.78
C TYR A 194 1.72 7.21 -6.71
N ILE A 195 2.27 6.94 -5.52
CA ILE A 195 2.35 7.94 -4.44
C ILE A 195 3.16 9.17 -4.88
N SER A 196 4.14 9.01 -5.77
CA SER A 196 4.92 10.15 -6.27
C SER A 196 4.07 11.11 -7.09
N PHE A 197 3.13 10.61 -7.90
CA PHE A 197 2.20 11.45 -8.67
C PHE A 197 1.04 12.00 -7.84
N ARG A 198 0.79 11.43 -6.65
CA ARG A 198 -0.26 11.90 -5.74
C ARG A 198 0.10 13.17 -5.00
N ILE A 199 1.33 13.65 -5.15
CA ILE A 199 1.76 14.93 -4.64
C ILE A 199 1.90 15.92 -5.81
N PRO A 200 1.28 17.11 -5.78
CA PRO A 200 0.48 17.66 -4.69
C PRO A 200 -1.03 17.33 -4.77
N GLU A 201 -1.46 16.39 -5.62
CA GLU A 201 -2.89 16.14 -5.90
C GLU A 201 -3.72 15.89 -4.64
N ILE A 202 -3.36 14.90 -3.82
CA ILE A 202 -4.16 14.48 -2.64
C ILE A 202 -3.63 15.08 -1.33
N SER A 203 -2.37 15.53 -1.34
CA SER A 203 -1.70 16.16 -0.21
C SER A 203 -0.53 17.01 -0.69
N ASP A 204 -0.24 18.12 0.02
CA ASP A 204 0.94 18.93 -0.25
C ASP A 204 2.21 18.34 0.35
N GLU A 205 2.10 17.61 1.47
CA GLU A 205 3.21 17.07 2.23
C GLU A 205 3.26 15.54 2.15
N LEU A 206 4.42 14.99 1.78
CA LEU A 206 4.57 13.54 1.57
C LEU A 206 4.32 12.72 2.84
N TYR A 207 4.62 13.27 4.02
CA TYR A 207 4.50 12.55 5.28
C TYR A 207 3.05 12.25 5.66
N ARG A 208 2.10 13.04 5.15
CA ARG A 208 0.67 12.79 5.39
C ARG A 208 0.17 11.55 4.65
N VAL A 209 0.81 11.19 3.53
CA VAL A 209 0.55 9.90 2.87
C VAL A 209 0.96 8.77 3.80
N ASP A 210 2.12 8.88 4.43
CA ASP A 210 2.63 7.87 5.35
C ASP A 210 1.74 7.77 6.60
N ASP A 211 1.44 8.90 7.24
CA ASP A 211 0.54 8.94 8.41
C ASP A 211 -0.84 8.34 8.09
N ALA A 212 -1.41 8.64 6.91
CA ALA A 212 -2.68 8.07 6.49
C ALA A 212 -2.63 6.55 6.36
N MET A 213 -1.52 6.00 5.83
CA MET A 213 -1.36 4.56 5.66
C MET A 213 -1.07 3.85 6.99
N MET A 214 -0.29 4.48 7.87
CA MET A 214 0.00 3.93 9.19
C MET A 214 -1.23 3.98 10.10
N ALA A 215 -1.89 5.14 10.22
CA ALA A 215 -3.04 5.30 11.11
C ALA A 215 -4.33 4.68 10.54
N GLY A 216 -4.52 4.74 9.21
CA GLY A 216 -5.74 4.27 8.55
C GLY A 216 -5.68 2.79 8.13
N PHE A 217 -4.58 2.36 7.52
CA PHE A 217 -4.39 0.98 7.03
C PHE A 217 -3.55 0.12 7.98
N GLY A 218 -3.07 0.67 9.10
CA GLY A 218 -2.32 -0.07 10.11
C GLY A 218 -0.94 -0.54 9.64
N TRP A 219 -0.31 0.20 8.72
CA TRP A 219 1.06 -0.11 8.29
C TRP A 219 2.05 0.27 9.40
N GLU A 220 3.11 -0.53 9.57
CA GLU A 220 4.18 -0.27 10.54
C GLU A 220 5.15 0.80 10.06
N ILE A 221 5.30 0.97 8.74
CA ILE A 221 6.05 2.06 8.11
C ILE A 221 5.25 2.64 6.94
N GLY A 222 5.45 3.92 6.68
CA GLY A 222 4.84 4.66 5.58
C GLY A 222 5.23 4.18 4.19
N ALA A 223 4.52 4.68 3.18
CA ALA A 223 4.81 4.40 1.78
C ALA A 223 6.14 5.06 1.34
N PHE A 224 6.36 6.34 1.63
CA PHE A 224 7.63 7.03 1.37
C PHE A 224 8.73 6.52 2.31
N GLU A 225 8.44 6.21 3.57
CA GLU A 225 9.40 5.56 4.48
C GLU A 225 9.88 4.19 3.95
N SER A 226 8.98 3.39 3.37
CA SER A 226 9.35 2.13 2.74
C SER A 226 10.21 2.34 1.48
N TRP A 227 9.99 3.44 0.75
CA TRP A 227 10.84 3.78 -0.40
C TRP A 227 12.24 4.22 0.04
N ASP A 228 12.34 5.06 1.08
CA ASP A 228 13.61 5.41 1.71
C ASP A 228 14.35 4.18 2.22
N THR A 229 13.62 3.24 2.82
CA THR A 229 14.16 1.96 3.26
C THR A 229 14.79 1.19 2.11
N LEU A 230 14.14 1.14 0.94
CA LEU A 230 14.67 0.43 -0.23
C LEU A 230 15.72 1.23 -1.01
N GLY A 231 15.90 2.51 -0.69
CA GLY A 231 16.87 3.41 -1.29
C GLY A 231 16.32 4.06 -2.56
N VAL A 232 16.08 5.37 -2.52
CA VAL A 232 15.33 6.10 -3.54
C VAL A 232 15.99 6.00 -4.92
N ALA A 233 17.27 6.38 -5.04
CA ALA A 233 17.98 6.43 -6.33
C ALA A 233 18.00 5.06 -7.04
N ASN A 234 18.48 4.02 -6.35
CA ASN A 234 18.56 2.67 -6.90
C ASN A 234 17.17 2.11 -7.26
N THR A 235 16.16 2.45 -6.46
CA THR A 235 14.78 2.04 -6.70
C THR A 235 14.20 2.74 -7.93
N VAL A 236 14.44 4.04 -8.12
CA VAL A 236 14.04 4.79 -9.33
C VAL A 236 14.66 4.17 -10.58
N ASP A 237 15.95 3.85 -10.54
CA ASP A 237 16.62 3.21 -11.68
C ASP A 237 16.02 1.82 -12.00
N ALA A 238 15.72 1.03 -10.97
CA ALA A 238 15.08 -0.27 -11.14
C ALA A 238 13.63 -0.15 -11.65
N MET A 239 12.88 0.83 -11.14
CA MET A 239 11.51 1.16 -11.60
C MET A 239 11.50 1.49 -13.09
N LYS A 240 12.41 2.37 -13.55
CA LYS A 240 12.52 2.75 -14.97
C LYS A 240 12.84 1.55 -15.86
N LYS A 241 13.78 0.70 -15.44
CA LYS A 241 14.11 -0.55 -16.15
C LYS A 241 12.94 -1.52 -16.20
N ALA A 242 12.09 -1.53 -15.18
CA ALA A 242 10.87 -2.32 -15.11
C ALA A 242 9.65 -1.66 -15.78
N GLY A 243 9.81 -0.48 -16.42
CA GLY A 243 8.75 0.21 -17.15
C GLY A 243 7.81 1.07 -16.29
N TYR A 244 8.16 1.34 -15.03
CA TYR A 244 7.42 2.26 -14.16
C TYR A 244 7.95 3.68 -14.32
N GLN A 245 7.03 4.64 -14.26
CA GLN A 245 7.36 6.06 -14.24
C GLN A 245 7.48 6.56 -12.80
N VAL A 246 8.10 7.72 -12.63
CA VAL A 246 8.17 8.42 -11.36
C VAL A 246 7.85 9.89 -11.59
N ALA A 247 7.24 10.55 -10.62
CA ALA A 247 6.91 11.96 -10.77
C ALA A 247 8.17 12.82 -10.97
N PRO A 248 8.14 13.84 -11.86
CA PRO A 248 9.32 14.66 -12.18
C PRO A 248 10.02 15.30 -10.98
N TRP A 249 9.26 15.60 -9.91
CA TRP A 249 9.83 16.19 -8.71
C TRP A 249 10.80 15.24 -7.98
N VAL A 250 10.62 13.92 -8.08
CA VAL A 250 11.53 12.93 -7.48
C VAL A 250 12.88 12.94 -8.22
N GLU A 251 12.84 13.07 -9.55
CA GLU A 251 14.06 13.20 -10.34
C GLU A 251 14.79 14.51 -10.05
N THR A 252 14.03 15.60 -9.90
CA THR A 252 14.56 16.91 -9.51
C THR A 252 15.20 16.86 -8.13
N MET A 253 14.56 16.19 -7.16
CA MET A 253 15.10 15.94 -5.82
C MET A 253 16.44 15.21 -5.87
N LEU A 254 16.51 14.12 -6.63
CA LEU A 254 17.74 13.33 -6.80
C LEU A 254 18.85 14.12 -7.50
N ALA A 255 18.52 14.90 -8.53
CA ALA A 255 19.47 15.75 -9.25
C ALA A 255 20.03 16.87 -8.36
N ALA A 256 19.26 17.35 -7.38
CA ALA A 256 19.72 18.29 -6.35
C ALA A 256 20.60 17.63 -5.26
N GLY A 257 20.87 16.33 -5.36
CA GLY A 257 21.71 15.57 -4.41
C GLY A 257 20.96 15.07 -3.17
N HIS A 258 19.64 15.18 -3.14
CA HIS A 258 18.83 14.63 -2.05
C HIS A 258 18.47 13.17 -2.35
N THR A 259 18.94 12.26 -1.50
CA THR A 259 18.85 10.81 -1.75
C THR A 259 17.78 10.09 -0.91
N SER A 260 17.03 10.84 -0.10
CA SER A 260 15.94 10.32 0.75
C SER A 260 14.81 11.34 0.92
N PHE A 261 13.60 10.87 1.17
CA PHE A 261 12.46 11.72 1.52
C PHE A 261 12.55 12.21 2.96
N TYR A 262 13.14 11.42 3.86
CA TYR A 262 13.33 11.76 5.26
C TYR A 262 14.80 11.79 5.65
N LYS A 263 15.16 12.67 6.60
CA LYS A 263 16.49 12.66 7.22
C LYS A 263 16.42 13.09 8.68
N VAL A 264 17.42 12.68 9.45
CA VAL A 264 17.60 13.18 10.83
C VAL A 264 18.73 14.21 10.83
N GLN A 265 18.45 15.40 11.33
CA GLN A 265 19.44 16.47 11.47
C GLN A 265 19.29 17.10 12.85
N GLN A 266 20.38 17.14 13.63
CA GLN A 266 20.38 17.68 15.00
C GLN A 266 19.28 17.08 15.90
N GLY A 267 19.03 15.77 15.80
CA GLY A 267 18.00 15.08 16.60
C GLY A 267 16.55 15.36 16.18
N LYS A 268 16.32 16.07 15.07
CA LYS A 268 14.98 16.29 14.52
C LYS A 268 14.80 15.51 13.24
N LYS A 269 13.64 14.85 13.11
CA LYS A 269 13.22 14.25 11.83
C LYS A 269 12.76 15.36 10.90
N LEU A 270 13.27 15.33 9.67
CA LEU A 270 12.91 16.25 8.60
C LEU A 270 12.35 15.46 7.42
N TYR A 271 11.42 16.05 6.67
CA TYR A 271 10.91 15.52 5.41
C TYR A 271 11.23 16.47 4.25
N TYR A 272 11.40 15.93 3.05
CA TYR A 272 11.62 16.70 1.84
C TYR A 272 10.31 17.38 1.41
N GLN A 273 10.35 18.69 1.21
CA GLN A 273 9.21 19.45 0.75
C GLN A 273 9.31 19.71 -0.75
N GLN A 274 8.75 18.80 -1.54
CA GLN A 274 8.66 18.88 -2.99
C GLN A 274 7.70 19.96 -3.51
N HIS A 275 6.69 20.33 -2.72
CA HIS A 275 5.70 21.34 -3.07
C HIS A 275 5.48 22.30 -1.89
N ALA A 276 5.42 23.59 -2.19
CA ALA A 276 5.14 24.63 -1.21
C ALA A 276 4.27 25.70 -1.88
N MET A 277 3.37 26.33 -1.12
CA MET A 277 2.60 27.48 -1.63
C MET A 277 3.51 28.66 -2.00
N ASN A 278 4.70 28.75 -1.38
CA ASN A 278 5.75 29.67 -1.78
C ASN A 278 6.88 28.88 -2.46
N GLU A 279 7.12 29.13 -3.75
CA GLU A 279 8.09 28.38 -4.56
C GLU A 279 9.51 28.43 -3.98
N SER A 280 9.89 29.48 -3.24
CA SER A 280 11.20 29.58 -2.59
C SER A 280 11.41 28.57 -1.46
N GLU A 281 10.34 27.96 -0.95
CA GLU A 281 10.40 26.96 0.12
C GLU A 281 10.40 25.52 -0.40
N ALA A 282 10.00 25.31 -1.66
CA ALA A 282 10.05 24.00 -2.30
C ALA A 282 11.51 23.56 -2.52
N GLY A 283 11.74 22.26 -2.55
CA GLY A 283 13.06 21.68 -2.78
C GLY A 283 13.97 21.63 -1.55
N ASN A 284 13.44 21.90 -0.35
CA ASN A 284 14.21 21.86 0.90
C ASN A 284 13.61 20.87 1.91
N TYR A 285 14.37 20.53 2.94
CA TYR A 285 13.85 19.72 4.06
C TYR A 285 13.23 20.61 5.13
N LYS A 286 12.05 20.20 5.62
CA LYS A 286 11.34 20.84 6.74
C LYS A 286 11.21 19.91 7.93
N ALA A 287 11.04 20.47 9.12
CA ALA A 287 10.79 19.70 10.32
C ALA A 287 9.49 18.89 10.18
N LEU A 288 9.57 17.60 10.47
CA LEU A 288 8.41 16.75 10.58
C LEU A 288 7.62 17.16 11.84
N PRO A 289 6.32 17.50 11.74
CA PRO A 289 5.52 17.83 12.91
C PRO A 289 5.53 16.69 13.93
N GLY A 290 5.85 16.98 15.19
CA GLY A 290 5.96 15.97 16.26
C GLY A 290 7.18 15.04 16.17
N GLY A 291 8.11 15.28 15.24
CA GLY A 291 9.24 14.41 14.95
C GLY A 291 10.51 14.68 15.76
N ASP A 292 10.45 14.53 17.09
CA ASP A 292 11.68 14.32 17.88
C ASP A 292 12.22 12.91 17.57
N ALA A 293 13.53 12.81 17.28
CA ALA A 293 14.15 11.58 16.76
C ALA A 293 14.48 10.55 17.83
#